data_AF-A0A2X3LX88-F1
#
_entry.id   AF-A0A2X3LX88-F1
#
_cell.length_a   1.000
_cell.length_b   1.000
_cell.length_c   1.000
_cell.angle_alpha   90.00
_cell.angle_beta   90.00
_cell.angle_gamma   90.00
#
_symmetry.space_group_name_H-M   'P 1'
#
loop_
_entity.id
_entity.type
_entity.pdbx_description
1 polymer ?
#
loop_
_entity_poly.entity_id
_entity_poly.type
_entity_poly.pdbx_seq_one_letter_code
_entity_poly.pdbx_strand_id
1 'polypeptide(L)'
;MFYIDNDSGVTVMPPVSAQRSAIVRWFSEGDGNNVITWPGMDWFNIVQAELLNTLEEAGIQPDKTKLNQLALSIKAIMSNNALLIKNNLSEIKTAGASAQRTARENLDIYDASLNKKGLVQLTSATDSPSETLAATAKAVKIAMDNANARLAKDRNGADIPNKPLFIQNVGLQETVNKAGNAVQKTGDTLSGGLTFENDSILAWIRNTDWAKIGFKNDADSDTDSYMWFETGDNGNEYFKWRSKQSTTTKDLMNLKWDALSVLVKALFSSEVKISTVNALRIFNSSFGAIFRRSEECLHIIPTRENEGENGDIGPLRPFTLNLRTGRISMGHGLDVTGDITTNAWVYANRFAINSSNGMWIQMRDNNAIFGKNIVNTDSAQALLRQDHADRKFMIGGLGNKQFGIYMINNSRTANGTDGQAYMDNNGNWLCGAQVIPGNYGNFDSRYVKDVRLGSQQYYGVNNWQTWNFQCPSGHVLSGINVQDTGSNSADNIAGVYYRPVQKYINGTWYNVASV
;
A
#
# COMPACT_ATOMS: atom_id res chain seq x y z
N MET A 1 -69.44 108.80 -69.47
CA MET A 1 -68.42 109.70 -70.01
C MET A 1 -68.22 109.29 -71.45
N PHE A 2 -68.30 110.25 -72.37
CA PHE A 2 -68.20 109.98 -73.80
C PHE A 2 -67.64 111.21 -74.48
N TYR A 3 -67.03 111.01 -75.65
CA TYR A 3 -66.53 112.12 -76.44
C TYR A 3 -67.69 112.89 -77.11
N ILE A 4 -67.44 114.14 -77.54
CA ILE A 4 -68.39 114.93 -78.35
C ILE A 4 -68.81 114.10 -79.58
N ASP A 5 -70.11 113.86 -79.70
CA ASP A 5 -70.73 112.94 -80.66
C ASP A 5 -71.80 113.66 -81.49
N ASN A 6 -71.36 114.63 -82.31
CA ASN A 6 -72.19 115.31 -83.29
C ASN A 6 -71.34 115.77 -84.48
N ASP A 7 -72.00 116.20 -85.55
CA ASP A 7 -71.34 116.56 -86.83
C ASP A 7 -70.44 117.81 -86.74
N SER A 8 -70.38 118.48 -85.58
CA SER A 8 -69.45 119.59 -85.34
C SER A 8 -68.11 119.16 -84.74
N GLY A 9 -67.99 117.91 -84.29
CA GLY A 9 -66.77 117.36 -83.72
C GLY A 9 -65.72 117.02 -84.78
N VAL A 10 -64.44 117.18 -84.42
CA VAL A 10 -63.30 116.72 -85.23
C VAL A 10 -62.75 115.40 -84.68
N THR A 11 -62.32 114.50 -85.55
CA THR A 11 -61.91 113.13 -85.19
C THR A 11 -60.53 113.04 -84.53
N VAL A 12 -59.72 114.08 -84.66
CA VAL A 12 -58.41 114.19 -84.01
C VAL A 12 -58.46 115.42 -83.11
N MET A 13 -58.18 115.23 -81.83
CA MET A 13 -58.14 116.33 -80.86
C MET A 13 -57.17 117.39 -81.37
N PRO A 14 -57.62 118.64 -81.57
CA PRO A 14 -56.74 119.73 -81.95
C PRO A 14 -55.62 119.89 -80.92
N PRO A 15 -54.42 120.35 -81.34
CA PRO A 15 -53.35 120.64 -80.41
C PRO A 15 -53.85 121.65 -79.37
N VAL A 16 -53.69 121.32 -78.08
CA VAL A 16 -54.01 122.24 -77.00
C VAL A 16 -53.15 123.49 -77.14
N SER A 17 -53.78 124.65 -77.16
CA SER A 17 -53.08 125.92 -77.31
C SER A 17 -52.13 126.19 -76.15
N ALA A 18 -51.08 126.97 -76.42
CA ALA A 18 -50.16 127.41 -75.38
C ALA A 18 -50.88 128.17 -74.25
N GLN A 19 -50.46 127.94 -73.01
CA GLN A 19 -51.06 128.52 -71.81
C GLN A 19 -51.08 130.05 -71.89
N ARG A 20 -52.28 130.64 -71.81
CA ARG A 20 -52.47 132.10 -71.89
C ARG A 20 -52.39 132.82 -70.54
N SER A 21 -52.52 132.11 -69.42
CA SER A 21 -52.37 132.67 -68.07
C SER A 21 -51.79 131.64 -67.13
N ALA A 22 -50.75 132.01 -66.40
CA ALA A 22 -50.15 131.20 -65.33
C ALA A 22 -50.98 131.19 -64.04
N ILE A 23 -51.91 132.16 -63.90
CA ILE A 23 -52.78 132.29 -62.73
C ILE A 23 -54.17 131.80 -63.12
N VAL A 24 -54.77 130.97 -62.26
CA VAL A 24 -56.09 130.41 -62.47
C VAL A 24 -57.12 131.54 -62.58
N ARG A 25 -57.93 131.48 -63.64
CA ARG A 25 -59.06 132.39 -63.86
C ARG A 25 -60.35 131.58 -63.93
N TRP A 26 -61.46 132.20 -63.56
CA TRP A 26 -62.79 131.58 -63.47
C TRP A 26 -63.78 132.29 -64.41
N PHE A 27 -64.88 131.62 -64.76
CA PHE A 27 -65.92 132.19 -65.63
C PHE A 27 -66.63 133.40 -64.96
N SER A 28 -66.94 134.44 -65.74
CA SER A 28 -67.61 135.69 -65.32
C SER A 28 -68.58 136.20 -66.41
N GLU A 29 -69.70 136.84 -66.01
CA GLU A 29 -70.77 137.34 -66.89
C GLU A 29 -70.60 138.81 -67.37
N GLY A 30 -69.53 139.51 -67.01
CA GLY A 30 -69.25 140.89 -67.42
C GLY A 30 -70.13 141.96 -66.72
N ASP A 31 -69.58 143.14 -66.43
CA ASP A 31 -70.19 144.17 -65.56
C ASP A 31 -70.25 145.58 -66.19
N GLY A 32 -70.23 145.64 -67.52
CA GLY A 32 -70.21 146.89 -68.27
C GLY A 32 -68.79 147.42 -68.57
N ASN A 33 -67.75 146.93 -67.87
CA ASN A 33 -66.35 147.24 -68.18
C ASN A 33 -65.49 146.01 -68.58
N ASN A 34 -65.93 144.78 -68.28
CA ASN A 34 -65.27 143.54 -68.72
C ASN A 34 -66.20 142.63 -69.55
N VAL A 35 -65.62 141.89 -70.50
CA VAL A 35 -66.33 140.96 -71.39
C VAL A 35 -66.59 139.60 -70.73
N ILE A 36 -67.71 138.97 -71.08
CA ILE A 36 -68.11 137.61 -70.65
C ILE A 36 -67.00 136.60 -70.96
N THR A 37 -66.75 135.69 -70.02
CA THR A 37 -65.76 134.62 -70.21
C THR A 37 -66.35 133.50 -71.06
N TRP A 38 -65.66 133.14 -72.14
CA TRP A 38 -66.01 131.96 -72.93
C TRP A 38 -64.97 130.84 -72.77
N PRO A 39 -65.37 129.59 -72.50
CA PRO A 39 -64.45 128.46 -72.62
C PRO A 39 -64.23 128.13 -74.09
N GLY A 40 -62.97 128.18 -74.53
CA GLY A 40 -62.56 127.68 -75.84
C GLY A 40 -62.45 126.15 -75.87
N MET A 41 -62.19 125.59 -77.06
CA MET A 41 -62.15 124.15 -77.30
C MET A 41 -61.17 123.36 -76.40
N ASP A 42 -60.02 123.95 -76.04
CA ASP A 42 -58.97 123.28 -75.26
C ASP A 42 -59.48 122.79 -73.90
N TRP A 43 -60.26 123.63 -73.22
CA TRP A 43 -60.74 123.32 -71.89
C TRP A 43 -61.72 122.13 -71.93
N PHE A 44 -62.64 122.12 -72.89
CA PHE A 44 -63.60 121.03 -73.04
C PHE A 44 -62.93 119.72 -73.48
N ASN A 45 -61.96 119.78 -74.38
CA ASN A 45 -61.27 118.58 -74.87
C ASN A 45 -60.36 117.93 -73.80
N ILE A 46 -59.67 118.71 -72.96
CA ILE A 46 -58.84 118.16 -71.88
C ILE A 46 -59.71 117.43 -70.84
N VAL A 47 -60.78 118.07 -70.39
CA VAL A 47 -61.70 117.48 -69.41
C VAL A 47 -62.26 116.16 -69.95
N GLN A 48 -62.58 116.10 -71.24
CA GLN A 48 -63.03 114.86 -71.88
C GLN A 48 -61.97 113.75 -71.86
N ALA A 49 -60.71 114.05 -72.18
CA ALA A 49 -59.65 113.04 -72.25
C ALA A 49 -59.33 112.40 -70.88
N GLU A 50 -59.21 113.20 -69.82
CA GLU A 50 -58.97 112.70 -68.44
C GLU A 50 -60.07 111.73 -67.98
N LEU A 51 -61.32 112.06 -68.30
CA LEU A 51 -62.47 111.24 -68.00
C LEU A 51 -62.47 109.92 -68.78
N LEU A 52 -61.97 109.91 -70.02
CA LEU A 52 -61.86 108.67 -70.82
C LEU A 52 -60.70 107.77 -70.35
N ASN A 53 -59.53 108.33 -70.02
CA ASN A 53 -58.37 107.55 -69.55
C ASN A 53 -58.64 106.83 -68.21
N THR A 54 -59.46 107.43 -67.34
CA THR A 54 -59.86 106.79 -66.08
C THR A 54 -60.67 105.51 -66.33
N LEU A 55 -61.41 105.43 -67.44
CA LEU A 55 -62.11 104.22 -67.84
C LEU A 55 -61.13 103.17 -68.35
N GLU A 56 -60.15 103.57 -69.16
CA GLU A 56 -59.13 102.67 -69.71
C GLU A 56 -58.31 101.97 -68.61
N GLU A 57 -57.84 102.71 -67.60
CA GLU A 57 -57.11 102.15 -66.45
C GLU A 57 -57.94 101.11 -65.67
N ALA A 58 -59.25 101.31 -65.61
CA ALA A 58 -60.17 100.35 -64.99
C ALA A 58 -60.57 99.20 -65.92
N GLY A 59 -60.11 99.19 -67.17
CA GLY A 59 -60.51 98.23 -68.21
C GLY A 59 -61.97 98.41 -68.67
N ILE A 60 -62.54 99.61 -68.54
CA ILE A 60 -63.92 99.93 -68.89
C ILE A 60 -63.94 100.73 -70.20
N GLN A 61 -64.86 100.43 -71.11
CA GLN A 61 -65.00 101.15 -72.39
C GLN A 61 -66.01 102.31 -72.27
N PRO A 62 -65.79 103.47 -72.93
CA PRO A 62 -66.71 104.61 -72.90
C PRO A 62 -68.09 104.29 -73.52
N ASP A 63 -69.17 104.64 -72.82
CA ASP A 63 -70.57 104.47 -73.28
C ASP A 63 -71.41 105.75 -73.08
N LYS A 64 -71.97 106.31 -74.15
CA LYS A 64 -72.74 107.58 -74.08
C LYS A 64 -74.06 107.48 -73.32
N THR A 65 -74.58 106.27 -73.12
CA THR A 65 -75.84 106.03 -72.40
C THR A 65 -75.65 105.86 -70.88
N LYS A 66 -74.39 105.73 -70.41
CA LYS A 66 -74.07 105.45 -69.00
C LYS A 66 -73.52 106.69 -68.28
N LEU A 67 -74.32 107.21 -67.35
CA LEU A 67 -74.01 108.44 -66.61
C LEU A 67 -73.21 108.22 -65.30
N ASN A 68 -72.70 107.01 -65.03
CA ASN A 68 -71.98 106.67 -63.78
C ASN A 68 -70.62 105.97 -63.97
N GLN A 69 -70.06 105.99 -65.18
CA GLN A 69 -68.88 105.18 -65.52
C GLN A 69 -67.62 105.56 -64.70
N LEU A 70 -67.51 106.82 -64.26
CA LEU A 70 -66.42 107.27 -63.37
C LEU A 70 -66.45 106.54 -62.02
N ALA A 71 -67.65 106.29 -61.49
CA ALA A 71 -67.80 105.58 -60.23
C ALA A 71 -67.47 104.07 -60.37
N LEU A 72 -67.75 103.48 -61.52
CA LEU A 72 -67.44 102.07 -61.79
C LEU A 72 -65.94 101.83 -61.97
N SER A 73 -65.26 102.74 -62.66
CA SER A 73 -63.81 102.67 -62.89
C SER A 73 -63.04 102.70 -61.58
N ILE A 74 -63.40 103.63 -60.68
CA ILE A 74 -62.80 103.72 -59.35
C ILE A 74 -62.99 102.40 -58.56
N LYS A 75 -64.18 101.79 -58.57
CA LYS A 75 -64.44 100.53 -57.85
C LYS A 75 -63.60 99.35 -58.35
N ALA A 76 -63.41 99.23 -59.66
CA ALA A 76 -62.64 98.14 -60.26
C ALA A 76 -61.15 98.23 -59.91
N ILE A 77 -60.55 99.40 -60.06
CA ILE A 77 -59.12 99.65 -59.74
C ILE A 77 -58.84 99.32 -58.27
N MET A 78 -59.73 99.72 -57.35
CA MET A 78 -59.58 99.41 -55.92
C MET A 78 -59.65 97.92 -55.60
N SER A 79 -60.31 97.10 -56.44
CA SER A 79 -60.52 95.67 -56.16
C SER A 79 -59.36 94.79 -56.65
N ASN A 80 -58.70 95.13 -57.75
CA ASN A 80 -57.62 94.32 -58.35
C ASN A 80 -56.30 94.39 -57.56
N ASN A 81 -56.08 95.44 -56.78
CA ASN A 81 -54.84 95.66 -56.03
C ASN A 81 -55.01 95.52 -54.50
N ALA A 82 -56.13 94.92 -54.05
CA ALA A 82 -56.45 94.79 -52.63
C ALA A 82 -56.25 93.36 -52.10
N LEU A 83 -55.84 93.26 -50.82
CA LEU A 83 -55.95 92.02 -50.06
C LEU A 83 -57.41 91.83 -49.61
N LEU A 84 -58.01 90.68 -49.96
CA LEU A 84 -59.43 90.43 -49.69
C LEU A 84 -59.60 89.48 -48.50
N ILE A 85 -60.20 89.99 -47.41
CA ILE A 85 -60.53 89.18 -46.22
C ILE A 85 -61.44 88.00 -46.60
N LYS A 86 -62.34 88.20 -47.57
CA LYS A 86 -63.28 87.17 -48.07
C LYS A 86 -62.59 85.93 -48.63
N ASN A 87 -61.36 86.07 -49.11
CA ASN A 87 -60.57 84.97 -49.67
C ASN A 87 -59.57 84.39 -48.65
N ASN A 88 -59.72 84.73 -47.37
CA ASN A 88 -58.82 84.34 -46.29
C ASN A 88 -57.34 84.61 -46.60
N LEU A 89 -57.04 85.72 -47.30
CA LEU A 89 -55.68 86.11 -47.69
C LEU A 89 -54.96 85.06 -48.56
N SER A 90 -55.70 84.21 -49.27
CA SER A 90 -55.13 83.18 -50.15
C SER A 90 -54.25 83.76 -51.26
N GLU A 91 -54.39 85.05 -51.56
CA GLU A 91 -53.49 85.83 -52.42
C GLU A 91 -52.02 85.74 -51.97
N ILE A 92 -51.76 85.77 -50.65
CA ILE A 92 -50.41 85.61 -50.08
C ILE A 92 -49.89 84.18 -50.26
N LYS A 93 -50.78 83.18 -50.16
CA LYS A 93 -50.42 81.78 -50.41
C LYS A 93 -49.99 81.58 -51.87
N THR A 94 -50.76 82.15 -52.80
CA THR A 94 -50.50 82.08 -54.25
C THR A 94 -49.21 82.81 -54.65
N ALA A 95 -48.86 83.90 -53.95
CA ALA A 95 -47.59 84.61 -54.13
C ALA A 95 -46.34 83.81 -53.69
N GLY A 96 -46.52 82.63 -53.08
CA GLY A 96 -45.45 81.66 -52.83
C GLY A 96 -44.86 81.70 -51.43
N ALA A 97 -43.94 80.78 -51.15
CA ALA A 97 -43.40 80.52 -49.80
C ALA A 97 -42.67 81.73 -49.19
N SER A 98 -42.02 82.58 -50.01
CA SER A 98 -41.35 83.79 -49.52
C SER A 98 -42.36 84.84 -49.04
N ALA A 99 -43.44 85.06 -49.79
CA ALA A 99 -44.51 85.96 -49.38
C ALA A 99 -45.19 85.46 -48.10
N GLN A 100 -45.42 84.14 -48.00
CA GLN A 100 -45.93 83.52 -46.77
C GLN A 100 -44.98 83.70 -45.57
N ARG A 101 -43.67 83.66 -45.78
CA ARG A 101 -42.68 83.90 -44.71
C ARG A 101 -42.70 85.37 -44.27
N THR A 102 -42.52 86.31 -45.18
CA THR A 102 -42.52 87.75 -44.88
C THR A 102 -43.84 88.20 -44.25
N ALA A 103 -44.98 87.65 -44.70
CA ALA A 103 -46.27 87.91 -44.07
C ALA A 103 -46.34 87.42 -42.61
N ARG A 104 -45.77 86.24 -42.29
CA ARG A 104 -45.67 85.77 -40.90
C ARG A 104 -44.71 86.63 -40.08
N GLU A 105 -43.57 87.02 -40.63
CA GLU A 105 -42.58 87.88 -39.95
C GLU A 105 -43.14 89.27 -39.65
N ASN A 106 -43.91 89.87 -40.58
CA ASN A 106 -44.62 91.13 -40.35
C ASN A 106 -45.70 91.04 -39.25
N LEU A 107 -46.16 89.83 -38.93
CA LEU A 107 -47.05 89.54 -37.80
C LEU A 107 -46.27 89.08 -36.55
N ASP A 108 -44.94 89.22 -36.55
CA ASP A 108 -44.02 88.76 -35.51
C ASP A 108 -44.05 87.24 -35.23
N ILE A 109 -44.39 86.45 -36.25
CA ILE A 109 -44.39 84.98 -36.20
C ILE A 109 -43.12 84.46 -36.91
N TYR A 110 -42.13 84.06 -36.13
CA TYR A 110 -40.85 83.53 -36.62
C TYR A 110 -40.73 82.02 -36.37
N ASP A 111 -39.79 81.36 -37.04
CA ASP A 111 -39.36 80.02 -36.63
C ASP A 111 -38.62 80.11 -35.29
N ALA A 112 -38.77 79.10 -34.43
CA ALA A 112 -38.16 79.12 -33.10
C ALA A 112 -36.64 78.97 -33.15
N SER A 113 -35.96 79.54 -32.16
CA SER A 113 -34.53 79.35 -31.91
C SER A 113 -34.27 79.24 -30.41
N LEU A 114 -33.02 78.96 -30.02
CA LEU A 114 -32.63 78.87 -28.59
C LEU A 114 -32.98 80.13 -27.78
N ASN A 115 -33.03 81.30 -28.43
CA ASN A 115 -33.22 82.58 -27.76
C ASN A 115 -34.52 83.30 -28.16
N LYS A 116 -35.35 82.72 -29.05
CA LYS A 116 -36.59 83.34 -29.54
C LYS A 116 -37.69 82.30 -29.73
N LYS A 117 -38.85 82.51 -29.08
CA LYS A 117 -40.05 81.68 -29.27
C LYS A 117 -40.57 81.81 -30.71
N GLY A 118 -41.07 80.72 -31.29
CA GLY A 118 -41.53 80.68 -32.67
C GLY A 118 -42.23 79.37 -33.05
N LEU A 119 -42.50 79.19 -34.35
CA LEU A 119 -43.01 77.96 -34.93
C LEU A 119 -41.93 76.87 -34.89
N VAL A 120 -42.31 75.65 -34.54
CA VAL A 120 -41.42 74.48 -34.50
C VAL A 120 -42.04 73.32 -35.26
N GLN A 121 -41.19 72.50 -35.87
CA GLN A 121 -41.59 71.19 -36.37
C GLN A 121 -41.07 70.12 -35.41
N LEU A 122 -41.97 69.22 -34.99
CA LEU A 122 -41.67 68.22 -33.97
C LEU A 122 -41.14 66.93 -34.61
N THR A 123 -40.17 66.30 -33.96
CA THR A 123 -39.66 64.97 -34.32
C THR A 123 -39.64 64.03 -33.13
N SER A 124 -39.91 62.74 -33.38
CA SER A 124 -39.81 61.67 -32.37
C SER A 124 -38.58 60.78 -32.55
N ALA A 125 -37.69 61.10 -33.48
CA ALA A 125 -36.41 60.41 -33.63
C ALA A 125 -35.49 60.71 -32.44
N THR A 126 -34.83 59.69 -31.89
CA THR A 126 -33.94 59.79 -30.72
C THR A 126 -32.47 59.98 -31.07
N ASP A 127 -32.15 59.93 -32.35
CA ASP A 127 -30.83 60.04 -32.97
C ASP A 127 -30.79 61.12 -34.08
N SER A 128 -31.80 61.99 -34.14
CA SER A 128 -31.90 63.04 -35.15
C SER A 128 -30.73 64.04 -35.04
N PRO A 129 -29.93 64.22 -36.10
CA PRO A 129 -28.91 65.26 -36.14
C PRO A 129 -29.46 66.64 -36.51
N SER A 130 -30.78 66.76 -36.75
CA SER A 130 -31.40 68.02 -37.20
C SER A 130 -31.41 69.09 -36.11
N GLU A 131 -30.92 70.27 -36.45
CA GLU A 131 -31.00 71.49 -35.61
C GLU A 131 -32.27 72.31 -35.85
N THR A 132 -33.10 71.94 -36.84
CA THR A 132 -34.34 72.66 -37.20
C THR A 132 -35.62 71.99 -36.66
N LEU A 133 -35.48 70.83 -36.01
CA LEU A 133 -36.60 70.06 -35.44
C LEU A 133 -36.50 70.00 -33.92
N ALA A 134 -37.62 70.16 -33.22
CA ALA A 134 -37.68 70.03 -31.78
C ALA A 134 -38.08 68.60 -31.36
N ALA A 135 -37.43 68.06 -30.33
CA ALA A 135 -37.73 66.73 -29.80
C ALA A 135 -39.09 66.70 -29.11
N THR A 136 -39.88 65.65 -29.36
CA THR A 136 -41.13 65.41 -28.62
C THR A 136 -40.84 64.83 -27.22
N ALA A 137 -41.81 64.95 -26.30
CA ALA A 137 -41.75 64.26 -25.01
C ALA A 137 -41.57 62.74 -25.15
N LYS A 138 -42.06 62.15 -26.25
CA LYS A 138 -41.85 60.74 -26.60
C LYS A 138 -40.37 60.44 -26.87
N ALA A 139 -39.67 61.27 -27.65
CA ALA A 139 -38.23 61.10 -27.90
C ALA A 139 -37.41 61.19 -26.59
N VAL A 140 -37.70 62.20 -25.76
CA VAL A 140 -37.03 62.36 -24.45
C VAL A 140 -37.32 61.17 -23.52
N LYS A 141 -38.57 60.69 -23.48
CA LYS A 141 -38.92 59.50 -22.69
C LYS A 141 -38.16 58.26 -23.15
N ILE A 142 -38.05 58.02 -24.46
CA ILE A 142 -37.30 56.87 -24.98
C ILE A 142 -35.82 56.96 -24.60
N ALA A 143 -35.22 58.15 -24.66
CA ALA A 143 -33.85 58.38 -24.21
C ALA A 143 -33.68 58.12 -22.69
N MET A 144 -34.65 58.56 -21.88
CA MET A 144 -34.65 58.33 -20.43
C MET A 144 -34.89 56.84 -20.08
N ASP A 145 -35.81 56.16 -20.74
CA ASP A 145 -36.06 54.72 -20.57
C ASP A 145 -34.80 53.92 -20.94
N ASN A 146 -34.09 54.33 -22.01
CA ASN A 146 -32.80 53.76 -22.38
C ASN A 146 -31.74 53.98 -21.30
N ALA A 147 -31.66 55.17 -20.70
CA ALA A 147 -30.74 55.44 -19.59
C ALA A 147 -31.10 54.62 -18.33
N ASN A 148 -32.38 54.53 -17.99
CA ASN A 148 -32.89 53.73 -16.85
C ASN A 148 -32.67 52.22 -17.04
N ALA A 149 -32.55 51.75 -18.28
CA ALA A 149 -32.23 50.37 -18.61
C ALA A 149 -30.72 50.05 -18.57
N ARG A 150 -29.87 50.98 -18.09
CA ARG A 150 -28.41 50.81 -17.97
C ARG A 150 -28.04 50.66 -16.50
N LEU A 151 -26.86 50.11 -16.23
CA LEU A 151 -26.39 49.94 -14.86
C LEU A 151 -26.08 51.29 -14.22
N ALA A 152 -26.70 51.54 -13.07
CA ALA A 152 -26.54 52.74 -12.28
C ALA A 152 -25.30 52.62 -11.37
N LYS A 153 -24.41 53.63 -11.44
CA LYS A 153 -23.11 53.59 -10.75
C LYS A 153 -23.25 53.50 -9.22
N ASP A 154 -24.21 54.20 -8.66
CA ASP A 154 -24.52 54.25 -7.22
C ASP A 154 -25.06 52.91 -6.68
N ARG A 155 -25.56 52.03 -7.56
CA ARG A 155 -26.09 50.71 -7.21
C ARG A 155 -25.03 49.62 -7.12
N ASN A 156 -23.79 49.89 -7.55
CA ASN A 156 -22.65 48.97 -7.44
C ASN A 156 -22.96 47.52 -7.89
N GLY A 157 -23.71 47.36 -9.00
CA GLY A 157 -24.08 46.06 -9.56
C GLY A 157 -25.27 45.37 -8.87
N ALA A 158 -25.91 45.99 -7.86
CA ALA A 158 -27.13 45.46 -7.26
C ALA A 158 -28.27 45.32 -8.29
N ASP A 159 -28.31 46.21 -9.27
CA ASP A 159 -29.24 46.31 -10.40
C ASP A 159 -28.91 45.40 -11.59
N ILE A 160 -27.86 44.57 -11.50
CA ILE A 160 -27.63 43.49 -12.48
C ILE A 160 -28.78 42.47 -12.36
N PRO A 161 -29.55 42.24 -13.44
CA PRO A 161 -30.74 41.38 -13.37
C PRO A 161 -30.38 39.89 -13.23
N ASN A 162 -29.29 39.44 -13.87
CA ASN A 162 -28.80 38.07 -13.79
C ASN A 162 -27.31 38.06 -13.41
N LYS A 163 -27.04 38.04 -12.10
CA LYS A 163 -25.67 38.06 -11.55
C LYS A 163 -24.84 36.82 -11.95
N PRO A 164 -25.39 35.59 -11.99
CA PRO A 164 -24.68 34.43 -12.54
C PRO A 164 -24.22 34.62 -14.00
N LEU A 165 -25.10 35.10 -14.89
CA LEU A 165 -24.73 35.36 -16.28
C LEU A 165 -23.68 36.48 -16.40
N PHE A 166 -23.75 37.49 -15.52
CA PHE A 166 -22.73 38.53 -15.45
C PHE A 166 -21.35 37.96 -15.10
N ILE A 167 -21.27 37.07 -14.09
CA ILE A 167 -20.04 36.35 -13.70
C ILE A 167 -19.46 35.55 -14.88
N GLN A 168 -20.32 34.89 -15.66
CA GLN A 168 -19.92 34.19 -16.88
C GLN A 168 -19.38 35.14 -17.95
N ASN A 169 -20.05 36.26 -18.21
CA ASN A 169 -19.66 37.24 -19.23
C ASN A 169 -18.32 37.93 -18.92
N VAL A 170 -17.99 38.11 -17.64
CA VAL A 170 -16.68 38.65 -17.22
C VAL A 170 -15.59 37.57 -17.10
N GLY A 171 -15.87 36.32 -17.49
CA GLY A 171 -14.89 35.23 -17.50
C GLY A 171 -14.55 34.66 -16.12
N LEU A 172 -15.33 34.97 -15.07
CA LEU A 172 -15.04 34.54 -13.70
C LEU A 172 -15.66 33.18 -13.34
N GLN A 173 -16.42 32.55 -14.24
CA GLN A 173 -17.09 31.29 -13.97
C GLN A 173 -16.11 30.18 -13.56
N GLU A 174 -14.97 30.05 -14.23
CA GLU A 174 -13.97 29.03 -13.89
C GLU A 174 -13.32 29.31 -12.53
N THR A 175 -13.14 30.58 -12.16
CA THR A 175 -12.61 30.96 -10.84
C THR A 175 -13.58 30.55 -9.73
N VAL A 176 -14.88 30.79 -9.92
CA VAL A 176 -15.93 30.34 -8.97
C VAL A 176 -15.92 28.82 -8.85
N ASN A 177 -15.83 28.09 -9.97
CA ASN A 177 -15.79 26.62 -9.96
C ASN A 177 -14.54 26.09 -9.24
N LYS A 178 -13.35 26.65 -9.51
CA LYS A 178 -12.10 26.28 -8.84
C LYS A 178 -12.14 26.57 -7.35
N ALA A 179 -12.65 27.75 -6.96
CA ALA A 179 -12.77 28.12 -5.54
C ALA A 179 -13.80 27.25 -4.80
N GLY A 180 -14.94 26.95 -5.43
CA GLY A 180 -15.97 26.07 -4.88
C GLY A 180 -15.52 24.61 -4.71
N ASN A 181 -14.47 24.19 -5.42
CA ASN A 181 -13.88 22.86 -5.34
C ASN A 181 -12.44 22.86 -4.77
N ALA A 182 -12.00 23.98 -4.16
CA ALA A 182 -10.67 24.10 -3.60
C ALA A 182 -10.63 23.48 -2.19
N VAL A 183 -9.59 22.69 -1.92
CA VAL A 183 -9.36 22.07 -0.60
C VAL A 183 -9.13 23.15 0.46
N GLN A 184 -9.93 23.10 1.53
CA GLN A 184 -9.83 24.05 2.64
C GLN A 184 -8.69 23.70 3.60
N LYS A 185 -7.90 24.72 3.99
CA LYS A 185 -6.74 24.57 4.89
C LYS A 185 -7.12 24.11 6.31
N THR A 186 -8.36 24.28 6.72
CA THR A 186 -8.89 23.87 8.03
C THR A 186 -9.31 22.41 8.09
N GLY A 187 -9.13 21.66 6.99
CA GLY A 187 -9.59 20.28 6.84
C GLY A 187 -10.74 20.20 5.83
N ASP A 188 -10.74 19.13 5.02
CA ASP A 188 -11.69 18.93 3.94
C ASP A 188 -11.87 17.44 3.61
N THR A 189 -12.88 17.11 2.79
CA THR A 189 -13.07 15.78 2.21
C THR A 189 -12.71 15.79 0.73
N LEU A 190 -11.81 14.89 0.32
CA LEU A 190 -11.41 14.76 -1.08
C LEU A 190 -12.19 13.63 -1.76
N SER A 191 -12.58 13.85 -3.02
CA SER A 191 -13.23 12.86 -3.90
C SER A 191 -12.27 12.25 -4.94
N GLY A 192 -10.98 12.59 -4.88
CA GLY A 192 -9.91 12.10 -5.75
C GLY A 192 -8.56 11.99 -5.03
N GLY A 193 -7.56 11.45 -5.72
CA GLY A 193 -6.20 11.32 -5.20
C GLY A 193 -5.41 12.63 -5.18
N LEU A 194 -4.40 12.71 -4.31
CA LEU A 194 -3.39 13.77 -4.30
C LEU A 194 -2.05 13.19 -4.77
N THR A 195 -1.37 13.89 -5.67
CA THR A 195 -0.05 13.51 -6.18
C THR A 195 0.93 14.64 -5.94
N PHE A 196 2.11 14.30 -5.41
CA PHE A 196 3.25 15.21 -5.35
C PHE A 196 4.15 14.94 -6.56
N GLU A 197 4.42 15.97 -7.37
CA GLU A 197 5.19 15.85 -8.62
C GLU A 197 6.68 16.19 -8.44
N ASN A 198 7.11 16.37 -7.20
CA ASN A 198 8.46 16.72 -6.80
C ASN A 198 8.73 16.15 -5.39
N ASP A 199 9.95 16.38 -4.87
CA ASP A 199 10.35 15.95 -3.52
C ASP A 199 9.66 16.79 -2.43
N SER A 200 8.37 16.55 -2.27
CA SER A 200 7.50 17.14 -1.24
C SER A 200 7.22 16.14 -0.13
N ILE A 201 6.93 16.67 1.06
CA ILE A 201 6.72 15.88 2.28
C ILE A 201 5.32 16.14 2.83
N LEU A 202 4.62 15.06 3.21
CA LEU A 202 3.43 15.14 4.07
C LEU A 202 3.87 15.05 5.53
N ALA A 203 3.55 16.06 6.35
CA ALA A 203 4.03 16.16 7.72
C ALA A 203 2.94 16.53 8.74
N TRP A 204 3.00 15.90 9.90
CA TRP A 204 2.38 16.37 11.13
C TRP A 204 3.48 16.98 12.00
N ILE A 205 3.49 18.31 12.15
CA ILE A 205 4.50 19.05 12.93
C ILE A 205 3.82 19.69 14.13
N ARG A 206 4.25 19.32 15.33
CA ARG A 206 3.64 19.76 16.58
C ARG A 206 4.64 19.73 17.70
N ASN A 207 4.59 20.71 18.60
CA ASN A 207 5.37 20.69 19.85
C ASN A 207 6.88 20.50 19.62
N THR A 208 7.43 21.02 18.52
CA THR A 208 8.81 20.79 18.02
C THR A 208 9.13 19.38 17.52
N ASP A 209 8.18 18.46 17.60
CA ASP A 209 8.28 17.08 17.10
C ASP A 209 7.59 16.93 15.73
N TRP A 210 7.83 15.80 15.07
CA TRP A 210 7.20 15.50 13.78
C TRP A 210 6.95 14.02 13.51
N ALA A 211 5.98 13.79 12.62
CA ALA A 211 5.85 12.56 11.84
C ALA A 211 5.74 12.93 10.35
N LYS A 212 6.57 12.32 9.50
CA LYS A 212 6.70 12.67 8.08
C LYS A 212 6.60 11.43 7.18
N ILE A 213 6.10 11.65 5.97
CA ILE A 213 6.04 10.68 4.88
C ILE A 213 6.61 11.37 3.63
N GLY A 214 7.54 10.71 2.95
CA GLY A 214 8.11 11.17 1.69
C GLY A 214 8.59 10.03 0.79
N PHE A 215 9.07 10.38 -0.39
CA PHE A 215 9.59 9.45 -1.38
C PHE A 215 10.93 9.95 -1.91
N LYS A 216 12.02 9.28 -1.53
CA LYS A 216 13.36 9.60 -2.01
C LYS A 216 13.55 8.95 -3.37
N ASN A 217 13.83 9.77 -4.38
CA ASN A 217 14.18 9.32 -5.72
C ASN A 217 14.96 10.42 -6.44
N ASP A 218 16.24 10.18 -6.72
CA ASP A 218 17.08 11.17 -7.42
C ASP A 218 16.91 11.09 -8.95
N ALA A 219 16.62 9.89 -9.45
CA ALA A 219 16.36 9.58 -10.86
C ALA A 219 15.72 8.18 -10.98
N ASP A 220 15.27 7.81 -12.19
CA ASP A 220 14.78 6.46 -12.49
C ASP A 220 15.86 5.37 -12.26
N SER A 221 17.14 5.71 -12.46
CA SER A 221 18.27 4.80 -12.21
C SER A 221 18.78 4.80 -10.77
N ASP A 222 18.06 5.42 -9.84
CA ASP A 222 18.44 5.47 -8.43
C ASP A 222 18.35 4.07 -7.79
N THR A 223 19.49 3.53 -7.38
CA THR A 223 19.59 2.19 -6.78
C THR A 223 19.15 2.14 -5.31
N ASP A 224 18.89 3.29 -4.69
CA ASP A 224 18.44 3.43 -3.31
C ASP A 224 17.24 4.38 -3.22
N SER A 225 16.23 4.12 -4.05
CA SER A 225 14.96 4.84 -4.02
C SER A 225 13.96 4.14 -3.08
N TYR A 226 13.31 4.90 -2.21
CA TYR A 226 12.42 4.35 -1.19
C TYR A 226 11.36 5.36 -0.74
N MET A 227 10.18 4.82 -0.39
CA MET A 227 9.22 5.55 0.44
C MET A 227 9.70 5.46 1.89
N TRP A 228 9.80 6.60 2.55
CA TRP A 228 10.26 6.66 3.94
C TRP A 228 9.18 7.21 4.87
N PHE A 229 9.29 6.78 6.12
CA PHE A 229 8.50 7.23 7.25
C PHE A 229 9.48 7.68 8.33
N GLU A 230 9.31 8.88 8.86
CA GLU A 230 10.25 9.48 9.83
C GLU A 230 9.49 10.06 11.03
N THR A 231 10.04 9.88 12.23
CA THR A 231 9.63 10.58 13.45
C THR A 231 10.84 11.25 14.12
N GLY A 232 10.63 12.37 14.81
CA GLY A 232 11.70 13.09 15.51
C GLY A 232 11.17 14.20 16.43
N ASP A 233 12.02 14.88 17.21
CA ASP A 233 13.50 14.83 17.15
C ASP A 233 14.18 14.26 18.39
N ASN A 234 13.43 13.69 19.33
CA ASN A 234 14.01 13.23 20.60
C ASN A 234 14.43 11.77 20.58
N GLY A 235 14.15 11.05 19.47
CA GLY A 235 14.52 9.65 19.28
C GLY A 235 13.66 8.66 20.07
N ASN A 236 12.67 9.17 20.81
CA ASN A 236 11.68 8.36 21.52
C ASN A 236 10.33 8.33 20.81
N GLU A 237 10.10 9.20 19.83
CA GLU A 237 8.99 9.09 18.89
C GLU A 237 9.16 7.80 18.09
N TYR A 238 8.06 7.09 17.85
CA TYR A 238 8.12 5.73 17.30
C TYR A 238 6.91 5.43 16.42
N PHE A 239 7.02 4.39 15.60
CA PHE A 239 5.94 3.96 14.72
C PHE A 239 5.07 2.91 15.40
N LYS A 240 3.75 3.07 15.29
CA LYS A 240 2.76 2.14 15.85
C LYS A 240 1.75 1.73 14.78
N TRP A 241 1.57 0.44 14.61
CA TRP A 241 0.51 -0.14 13.79
C TRP A 241 -0.55 -0.74 14.69
N ARG A 242 -1.81 -0.36 14.46
CA ARG A 242 -2.97 -0.81 15.24
C ARG A 242 -4.18 -0.98 14.34
N SER A 243 -5.07 -1.88 14.73
CA SER A 243 -6.38 -2.06 14.10
C SER A 243 -7.50 -1.80 15.09
N LYS A 244 -8.65 -1.37 14.57
CA LYS A 244 -9.84 -1.09 15.37
C LYS A 244 -11.01 -1.97 14.91
N GLN A 245 -11.63 -2.67 15.85
CA GLN A 245 -12.87 -3.40 15.63
C GLN A 245 -13.92 -2.84 16.59
N SER A 246 -14.95 -2.18 16.04
CA SER A 246 -15.91 -1.38 16.83
C SER A 246 -15.17 -0.37 17.73
N THR A 247 -15.32 -0.47 19.05
CA THR A 247 -14.67 0.39 20.04
C THR A 247 -13.31 -0.15 20.50
N THR A 248 -12.97 -1.40 20.20
CA THR A 248 -11.74 -2.05 20.66
C THR A 248 -10.57 -1.71 19.75
N THR A 249 -9.47 -1.24 20.33
CA THR A 249 -8.20 -0.99 19.64
C THR A 249 -7.21 -2.07 20.02
N LYS A 250 -6.54 -2.67 19.02
CA LYS A 250 -5.49 -3.66 19.21
C LYS A 250 -4.21 -3.18 18.54
N ASP A 251 -3.16 -2.99 19.32
CA ASP A 251 -1.81 -2.76 18.82
C ASP A 251 -1.24 -4.05 18.24
N LEU A 252 -0.59 -3.94 17.09
CA LEU A 252 -0.08 -5.08 16.32
C LEU A 252 1.45 -5.10 16.33
N MET A 253 2.06 -3.92 16.16
CA MET A 253 3.51 -3.78 16.00
C MET A 253 3.94 -2.38 16.44
N ASN A 254 5.12 -2.29 17.07
CA ASN A 254 5.80 -1.03 17.34
C ASN A 254 7.25 -1.11 16.83
N LEU A 255 7.70 -0.08 16.11
CA LEU A 255 9.10 0.08 15.72
C LEU A 255 9.67 1.28 16.46
N LYS A 256 10.56 1.02 17.42
CA LYS A 256 11.29 2.02 18.22
C LYS A 256 12.75 2.10 17.75
N TRP A 257 13.50 3.01 18.35
CA TRP A 257 14.93 3.22 18.06
C TRP A 257 15.79 1.95 18.16
N ASP A 258 15.51 1.10 19.15
CA ASP A 258 16.34 -0.06 19.52
C ASP A 258 15.71 -1.41 19.17
N ALA A 259 14.41 -1.46 18.92
CA ALA A 259 13.68 -2.72 18.76
C ALA A 259 12.43 -2.61 17.89
N LEU A 260 12.19 -3.69 17.12
CA LEU A 260 10.90 -4.01 16.53
C LEU A 260 10.13 -4.97 17.46
N SER A 261 9.03 -4.50 18.03
CA SER A 261 8.13 -5.30 18.88
C SER A 261 6.91 -5.74 18.09
N VAL A 262 6.83 -7.04 17.78
CA VAL A 262 5.67 -7.67 17.15
C VAL A 262 4.79 -8.27 18.24
N LEU A 263 3.59 -7.71 18.44
CA LEU A 263 2.67 -8.06 19.54
C LEU A 263 1.69 -9.18 19.17
N VAL A 264 1.89 -9.76 17.99
CA VAL A 264 1.08 -10.82 17.39
C VAL A 264 2.00 -11.91 16.85
N LYS A 265 1.44 -12.94 16.22
CA LYS A 265 2.24 -13.96 15.54
C LYS A 265 3.01 -13.33 14.38
N ALA A 266 4.33 -13.53 14.33
CA ALA A 266 5.17 -13.20 13.18
C ALA A 266 5.24 -14.43 12.25
N LEU A 267 4.76 -14.29 11.02
CA LEU A 267 4.82 -15.33 9.99
C LEU A 267 5.77 -14.87 8.89
N PHE A 268 6.80 -15.68 8.61
CA PHE A 268 7.78 -15.42 7.56
C PHE A 268 7.60 -16.43 6.43
N SER A 269 7.48 -15.98 5.18
CA SER A 269 7.30 -16.84 4.00
C SER A 269 8.61 -17.46 3.50
N SER A 270 9.75 -17.04 4.06
CA SER A 270 11.08 -17.52 3.70
C SER A 270 12.00 -17.56 4.94
N GLU A 271 13.30 -17.69 4.71
CA GLU A 271 14.33 -17.78 5.75
C GLU A 271 14.41 -16.53 6.62
N VAL A 272 14.55 -16.73 7.94
CA VAL A 272 14.89 -15.68 8.90
C VAL A 272 16.39 -15.71 9.12
N LYS A 273 17.09 -14.67 8.66
CA LYS A 273 18.55 -14.53 8.79
C LYS A 273 18.89 -13.60 9.96
N ILE A 274 19.73 -14.07 10.86
CA ILE A 274 20.15 -13.33 12.06
C ILE A 274 21.69 -13.30 12.09
N SER A 275 22.26 -12.09 12.10
CA SER A 275 23.72 -11.88 12.06
C SER A 275 24.36 -11.75 13.44
N THR A 276 23.55 -11.60 14.49
CA THR A 276 24.04 -11.49 15.87
C THR A 276 24.50 -12.85 16.40
N VAL A 277 25.45 -12.81 17.34
CA VAL A 277 26.03 -14.01 17.94
C VAL A 277 24.99 -14.76 18.78
N ASN A 278 24.25 -14.04 19.62
CA ASN A 278 23.07 -14.55 20.32
C ASN A 278 21.86 -14.39 19.38
N ALA A 279 21.64 -15.39 18.52
CA ALA A 279 20.75 -15.25 17.38
C ALA A 279 19.27 -15.39 17.75
N LEU A 280 18.90 -16.45 18.49
CA LEU A 280 17.52 -16.71 18.89
C LEU A 280 17.46 -16.99 20.39
N ARG A 281 16.49 -16.38 21.06
CA ARG A 281 16.16 -16.63 22.47
C ARG A 281 14.74 -17.13 22.59
N ILE A 282 14.55 -18.22 23.31
CA ILE A 282 13.25 -18.72 23.75
C ILE A 282 13.24 -18.65 25.26
N PHE A 283 12.33 -17.89 25.87
CA PHE A 283 12.42 -17.60 27.30
C PHE A 283 11.08 -17.56 28.01
N ASN A 284 11.14 -17.70 29.33
CA ASN A 284 10.11 -17.27 30.28
C ASN A 284 10.78 -16.39 31.37
N SER A 285 10.09 -16.14 32.48
CA SER A 285 10.63 -15.35 33.59
C SER A 285 11.88 -15.98 34.24
N SER A 286 11.97 -17.32 34.26
CA SER A 286 13.02 -18.03 34.99
C SER A 286 14.23 -18.36 34.12
N PHE A 287 14.04 -18.85 32.89
CA PHE A 287 15.15 -19.26 32.03
C PHE A 287 14.92 -18.86 30.58
N GLY A 288 16.03 -18.57 29.89
CA GLY A 288 16.10 -18.42 28.46
C GLY A 288 17.00 -19.50 27.87
N ALA A 289 16.62 -20.06 26.72
CA ALA A 289 17.48 -20.89 25.89
C ALA A 289 17.96 -20.04 24.70
N ILE A 290 19.27 -19.80 24.64
CA ILE A 290 19.90 -18.97 23.62
C ILE A 290 20.58 -19.89 22.60
N PHE A 291 20.14 -19.79 21.35
CA PHE A 291 20.82 -20.36 20.20
C PHE A 291 21.93 -19.39 19.80
N ARG A 292 23.15 -19.74 20.18
CA ARG A 292 24.32 -18.89 20.01
C ARG A 292 25.23 -19.45 18.93
N ARG A 293 25.49 -18.67 17.88
CA ARG A 293 26.52 -18.96 16.87
C ARG A 293 27.79 -18.19 17.21
N SER A 294 28.73 -18.85 17.88
CA SER A 294 29.99 -18.27 18.33
C SER A 294 31.15 -18.99 17.66
N GLU A 295 32.07 -18.24 17.05
CA GLU A 295 33.24 -18.82 16.36
C GLU A 295 32.80 -19.88 15.32
N GLU A 296 33.28 -21.12 15.49
CA GLU A 296 32.99 -22.28 14.65
C GLU A 296 31.88 -23.17 15.22
N CYS A 297 31.13 -22.72 16.24
CA CYS A 297 30.15 -23.57 16.93
C CYS A 297 28.75 -22.95 16.96
N LEU A 298 27.74 -23.83 16.89
CA LEU A 298 26.38 -23.56 17.32
C LEU A 298 26.19 -24.15 18.72
N HIS A 299 25.80 -23.32 19.67
CA HIS A 299 25.48 -23.73 21.03
C HIS A 299 24.00 -23.49 21.32
N ILE A 300 23.44 -24.32 22.21
CA ILE A 300 22.18 -24.04 22.89
C ILE A 300 22.53 -23.84 24.37
N ILE A 301 22.46 -22.59 24.84
CA ILE A 301 22.97 -22.20 26.16
C ILE A 301 21.81 -21.65 27.00
N PRO A 302 21.53 -22.22 28.18
CA PRO A 302 20.58 -21.62 29.09
C PRO A 302 21.16 -20.35 29.74
N THR A 303 20.31 -19.40 30.09
CA THR A 303 20.64 -18.28 30.99
C THR A 303 20.87 -18.77 32.41
N ARG A 304 21.26 -17.86 33.31
CA ARG A 304 21.05 -18.09 34.75
C ARG A 304 19.55 -18.09 35.09
N GLU A 305 19.23 -18.60 36.27
CA GLU A 305 17.87 -18.59 36.80
C GLU A 305 17.40 -17.16 37.09
N ASN A 306 16.13 -16.87 36.79
CA ASN A 306 15.47 -15.56 36.86
C ASN A 306 16.03 -14.48 35.90
N GLU A 307 16.80 -14.93 34.91
CA GLU A 307 17.49 -14.10 33.93
C GLU A 307 17.01 -14.41 32.50
N GLY A 308 15.78 -14.93 32.35
CA GLY A 308 15.33 -15.55 31.10
C GLY A 308 15.23 -14.60 29.90
N GLU A 309 14.59 -13.44 30.08
CA GLU A 309 14.38 -12.46 29.00
C GLU A 309 15.66 -11.69 28.66
N ASN A 310 16.29 -11.09 29.67
CA ASN A 310 17.37 -10.11 29.49
C ASN A 310 18.75 -10.58 29.96
N GLY A 311 18.87 -11.76 30.57
CA GLY A 311 20.14 -12.25 31.07
C GLY A 311 21.07 -12.76 29.98
N ASP A 312 22.37 -12.70 30.26
CA ASP A 312 23.41 -13.19 29.35
C ASP A 312 23.49 -14.73 29.35
N ILE A 313 24.40 -15.29 28.55
CA ILE A 313 24.66 -16.72 28.51
C ILE A 313 25.12 -17.25 29.88
N GLY A 314 24.52 -18.37 30.30
CA GLY A 314 24.92 -19.05 31.54
C GLY A 314 26.25 -19.81 31.42
N PRO A 315 26.70 -20.44 32.53
CA PRO A 315 27.96 -21.18 32.57
C PRO A 315 27.87 -22.57 31.89
N LEU A 316 26.66 -23.09 31.66
CA LEU A 316 26.47 -24.45 31.16
C LEU A 316 26.74 -24.53 29.65
N ARG A 317 27.21 -25.69 29.18
CA ARG A 317 27.34 -26.00 27.74
C ARG A 317 26.67 -27.36 27.42
N PRO A 318 25.33 -27.45 27.51
CA PRO A 318 24.64 -28.73 27.35
C PRO A 318 24.80 -29.30 25.94
N PHE A 319 24.66 -28.46 24.91
CA PHE A 319 24.79 -28.85 23.50
C PHE A 319 25.74 -27.92 22.75
N THR A 320 26.67 -28.51 22.00
CA THR A 320 27.56 -27.79 21.08
C THR A 320 27.72 -28.58 19.79
N LEU A 321 27.44 -27.96 18.64
CA LEU A 321 27.74 -28.45 17.31
C LEU A 321 28.90 -27.65 16.71
N ASN A 322 30.02 -28.31 16.44
CA ASN A 322 31.08 -27.69 15.65
C ASN A 322 30.66 -27.66 14.17
N LEU A 323 30.58 -26.47 13.59
CA LEU A 323 30.12 -26.21 12.23
C LEU A 323 31.16 -26.58 11.17
N ARG A 324 32.44 -26.70 11.54
CA ARG A 324 33.52 -27.15 10.63
C ARG A 324 33.55 -28.67 10.49
N THR A 325 33.36 -29.39 11.60
CA THR A 325 33.52 -30.86 11.64
C THR A 325 32.19 -31.62 11.73
N GLY A 326 31.07 -30.94 11.98
CA GLY A 326 29.78 -31.56 12.26
C GLY A 326 29.69 -32.29 13.60
N ARG A 327 30.72 -32.19 14.46
CA ARG A 327 30.79 -32.95 15.72
C ARG A 327 29.89 -32.33 16.79
N ILE A 328 29.04 -33.14 17.39
CA ILE A 328 28.23 -32.76 18.56
C ILE A 328 28.97 -33.12 19.85
N SER A 329 28.93 -32.24 20.83
CA SER A 329 29.44 -32.47 22.19
C SER A 329 28.36 -32.14 23.22
N MET A 330 28.12 -33.07 24.15
CA MET A 330 27.20 -32.90 25.28
C MET A 330 28.00 -32.70 26.57
N GLY A 331 27.95 -31.51 27.16
CA GLY A 331 28.79 -31.15 28.32
C GLY A 331 28.18 -31.51 29.69
N HIS A 332 26.90 -31.86 29.74
CA HIS A 332 26.13 -32.05 30.98
C HIS A 332 25.31 -33.34 30.99
N GLY A 333 25.90 -34.43 30.49
CA GLY A 333 25.25 -35.74 30.40
C GLY A 333 24.36 -35.90 29.16
N LEU A 334 23.94 -37.14 28.91
CA LEU A 334 22.99 -37.52 27.85
C LEU A 334 22.20 -38.73 28.34
N ASP A 335 20.90 -38.55 28.53
CA ASP A 335 19.97 -39.64 28.84
C ASP A 335 19.23 -40.05 27.55
N VAL A 336 19.25 -41.35 27.21
CA VAL A 336 18.59 -41.90 26.01
C VAL A 336 17.58 -42.96 26.41
N THR A 337 16.29 -42.64 26.27
CA THR A 337 15.19 -43.59 26.47
C THR A 337 14.94 -44.35 25.16
N GLY A 338 15.82 -45.29 24.82
CA GLY A 338 15.79 -46.07 23.58
C GLY A 338 17.16 -46.60 23.16
N ASP A 339 17.27 -47.14 21.95
CA ASP A 339 18.52 -47.73 21.45
C ASP A 339 19.48 -46.66 20.88
N ILE A 340 20.77 -46.79 21.19
CA ILE A 340 21.84 -46.09 20.49
C ILE A 340 22.30 -46.97 19.32
N THR A 341 21.88 -46.63 18.10
CA THR A 341 22.33 -47.32 16.87
C THR A 341 23.35 -46.46 16.13
N THR A 342 24.44 -47.05 15.67
CA THR A 342 25.50 -46.34 14.93
C THR A 342 26.24 -47.31 14.01
N ASN A 343 26.68 -46.81 12.85
CA ASN A 343 27.59 -47.53 11.95
C ASN A 343 29.07 -47.27 12.30
N ALA A 344 29.32 -46.56 13.40
CA ALA A 344 30.64 -46.12 13.87
C ALA A 344 30.78 -46.33 15.39
N TRP A 345 31.86 -45.82 15.98
CA TRP A 345 32.18 -46.01 17.39
C TRP A 345 31.27 -45.19 18.33
N VAL A 346 30.89 -45.79 19.46
CA VAL A 346 30.37 -45.07 20.63
C VAL A 346 31.52 -44.92 21.63
N TYR A 347 31.93 -43.68 21.91
CA TYR A 347 32.93 -43.38 22.93
C TYR A 347 32.23 -42.95 24.21
N ALA A 348 32.46 -43.70 25.29
CA ALA A 348 31.98 -43.36 26.62
C ALA A 348 33.03 -43.77 27.66
N ASN A 349 33.24 -42.93 28.69
CA ASN A 349 34.10 -43.30 29.82
C ASN A 349 33.50 -44.48 30.60
N ARG A 350 32.17 -44.45 30.78
CA ARG A 350 31.39 -45.54 31.35
C ARG A 350 30.13 -45.72 30.53
N PHE A 351 29.72 -46.96 30.28
CA PHE A 351 28.42 -47.30 29.70
C PHE A 351 27.56 -47.90 30.81
N ALA A 352 26.58 -47.13 31.29
CA ALA A 352 25.65 -47.58 32.32
C ALA A 352 24.35 -48.05 31.66
N ILE A 353 23.91 -49.26 32.01
CA ILE A 353 22.63 -49.81 31.57
C ILE A 353 21.65 -49.63 32.73
N ASN A 354 20.44 -49.17 32.45
CA ASN A 354 19.36 -49.20 33.44
C ASN A 354 18.92 -50.66 33.67
N SER A 355 19.72 -51.41 34.43
CA SER A 355 19.60 -52.87 34.59
C SER A 355 18.28 -53.30 35.21
N SER A 356 17.73 -54.41 34.72
CA SER A 356 16.46 -54.99 35.18
C SER A 356 16.69 -56.12 36.19
N ASN A 357 15.71 -56.35 37.08
CA ASN A 357 15.68 -57.50 38.00
C ASN A 357 14.38 -58.28 37.79
N GLY A 358 14.44 -59.61 37.87
CA GLY A 358 13.27 -60.47 37.62
C GLY A 358 13.58 -61.96 37.72
N MET A 359 12.64 -62.77 37.23
CA MET A 359 12.78 -64.22 37.12
C MET A 359 13.82 -64.61 36.06
N TRP A 360 14.40 -65.81 36.19
CA TRP A 360 15.36 -66.36 35.23
C TRP A 360 14.89 -66.26 33.76
N ILE A 361 13.60 -66.56 33.49
CA ILE A 361 13.06 -66.51 32.12
C ILE A 361 12.99 -65.07 31.56
N GLN A 362 12.85 -64.06 32.41
CA GLN A 362 12.75 -62.65 32.03
C GLN A 362 14.10 -62.04 31.62
N MET A 363 15.21 -62.76 31.82
CA MET A 363 16.52 -62.35 31.28
C MET A 363 16.51 -62.17 29.76
N ARG A 364 15.51 -62.73 29.05
CA ARG A 364 15.28 -62.51 27.61
C ARG A 364 14.90 -61.07 27.26
N ASP A 365 14.28 -60.36 28.21
CA ASP A 365 13.69 -59.02 28.02
C ASP A 365 14.34 -57.96 28.91
N ASN A 366 15.30 -58.35 29.76
CA ASN A 366 16.05 -57.42 30.59
C ASN A 366 16.80 -56.40 29.73
N ASN A 367 16.90 -55.17 30.24
CA ASN A 367 17.77 -54.16 29.65
C ASN A 367 19.23 -54.67 29.65
N ALA A 368 19.80 -54.82 28.46
CA ALA A 368 21.12 -55.38 28.24
C ALA A 368 21.79 -54.78 27.01
N ILE A 369 23.10 -55.03 26.86
CA ILE A 369 23.76 -54.87 25.57
C ILE A 369 23.45 -56.13 24.75
N PHE A 370 22.82 -55.96 23.60
CA PHE A 370 22.44 -57.07 22.72
C PHE A 370 22.76 -56.76 21.25
N GLY A 371 22.89 -57.82 20.45
CA GLY A 371 23.00 -57.68 19.00
C GLY A 371 21.64 -57.39 18.40
N LYS A 372 21.48 -56.23 17.75
CA LYS A 372 20.24 -55.89 17.02
C LYS A 372 19.91 -56.93 15.95
N ASN A 373 20.93 -57.45 15.27
CA ASN A 373 20.78 -58.50 14.28
C ASN A 373 21.06 -59.85 14.91
N ILE A 374 20.12 -60.79 14.75
CA ILE A 374 20.30 -62.16 15.18
C ILE A 374 21.52 -62.79 14.50
N VAL A 375 22.26 -63.61 15.24
CA VAL A 375 23.29 -64.47 14.64
C VAL A 375 22.61 -65.54 13.79
N ASN A 376 22.92 -65.58 12.49
CA ASN A 376 22.37 -66.58 11.59
C ASN A 376 22.85 -67.99 11.98
N THR A 377 22.02 -69.01 11.77
CA THR A 377 22.37 -70.41 12.02
C THR A 377 23.69 -70.76 11.33
N ASP A 378 24.60 -71.40 12.06
CA ASP A 378 25.94 -71.78 11.60
C ASP A 378 26.85 -70.61 11.16
N SER A 379 26.46 -69.37 11.49
CA SER A 379 27.29 -68.16 11.30
C SER A 379 27.89 -67.70 12.62
N ALA A 380 29.08 -67.09 12.57
CA ALA A 380 29.77 -66.56 13.74
C ALA A 380 29.42 -65.08 13.96
N GLN A 381 29.08 -64.70 15.20
CA GLN A 381 28.89 -63.30 15.60
C GLN A 381 29.50 -63.05 16.98
N ALA A 382 30.21 -61.94 17.14
CA ALA A 382 30.73 -61.47 18.42
C ALA A 382 29.99 -60.20 18.88
N LEU A 383 29.72 -60.09 20.18
CA LEU A 383 29.03 -58.94 20.80
C LEU A 383 29.97 -58.10 21.65
N LEU A 384 30.98 -58.72 22.27
CA LEU A 384 32.01 -58.05 23.06
C LEU A 384 33.38 -58.50 22.59
N ARG A 385 34.33 -57.56 22.52
CA ARG A 385 35.71 -57.82 22.12
C ARG A 385 36.68 -57.07 23.02
N GLN A 386 37.75 -57.73 23.40
CA GLN A 386 38.88 -57.14 24.10
C GLN A 386 40.17 -57.41 23.30
N ASP A 387 40.89 -56.35 22.98
CA ASP A 387 42.16 -56.43 22.26
C ASP A 387 43.33 -56.53 23.23
N HIS A 388 44.24 -57.46 22.94
CA HIS A 388 45.55 -57.61 23.57
C HIS A 388 46.63 -57.38 22.51
N ALA A 389 47.89 -57.26 22.95
CA ALA A 389 49.02 -56.95 22.06
C ALA A 389 49.12 -57.92 20.86
N ASP A 390 48.88 -59.21 21.08
CA ASP A 390 49.11 -60.28 20.11
C ASP A 390 47.89 -61.18 19.85
N ARG A 391 46.75 -60.88 20.49
CA ARG A 391 45.51 -61.66 20.35
C ARG A 391 44.28 -60.83 20.69
N LYS A 392 43.11 -61.37 20.38
CA LYS A 392 41.81 -60.78 20.72
C LYS A 392 40.92 -61.84 21.37
N PHE A 393 40.19 -61.42 22.40
CA PHE A 393 39.18 -62.24 23.05
C PHE A 393 37.80 -61.71 22.74
N MET A 394 36.86 -62.61 22.45
CA MET A 394 35.50 -62.27 22.08
C MET A 394 34.50 -63.05 22.92
N ILE A 395 33.41 -62.38 23.32
CA ILE A 395 32.18 -63.05 23.74
C ILE A 395 31.25 -63.05 22.53
N GLY A 396 30.84 -64.24 22.12
CA GLY A 396 30.07 -64.43 20.91
C GLY A 396 29.58 -65.87 20.78
N GLY A 397 29.24 -66.25 19.56
CA GLY A 397 28.73 -67.59 19.30
C GLY A 397 28.63 -67.97 17.84
N LEU A 398 28.35 -69.25 17.63
CA LEU A 398 27.96 -69.85 16.36
C LEU A 398 26.45 -70.07 16.42
N GLY A 399 25.69 -69.44 15.51
CA GLY A 399 24.23 -69.37 15.62
C GLY A 399 23.56 -70.73 15.78
N ASN A 400 22.71 -70.85 16.81
CA ASN A 400 22.05 -72.08 17.25
C ASN A 400 22.96 -73.25 17.69
N LYS A 401 24.26 -73.04 17.84
CA LYS A 401 25.22 -74.10 18.18
C LYS A 401 26.04 -73.81 19.41
N GLN A 402 26.56 -72.59 19.54
CA GLN A 402 27.58 -72.26 20.55
C GLN A 402 27.40 -70.83 21.05
N PHE A 403 27.63 -70.60 22.34
CA PHE A 403 27.81 -69.26 22.92
C PHE A 403 28.86 -69.30 24.03
N GLY A 404 29.85 -68.41 23.97
CA GLY A 404 30.95 -68.40 24.94
C GLY A 404 32.11 -67.48 24.56
N ILE A 405 33.31 -67.90 24.96
CA ILE A 405 34.55 -67.15 24.83
C ILE A 405 35.42 -67.76 23.73
N TYR A 406 35.92 -66.91 22.85
CA TYR A 406 36.80 -67.28 21.74
C TYR A 406 38.05 -66.42 21.74
N MET A 407 39.20 -67.03 21.42
CA MET A 407 40.48 -66.36 21.27
C MET A 407 40.96 -66.47 19.83
N ILE A 408 41.45 -65.37 19.27
CA ILE A 408 42.09 -65.33 17.95
C ILE A 408 43.43 -64.62 18.09
N ASN A 409 44.52 -65.30 17.73
CA ASN A 409 45.85 -64.69 17.68
C ASN A 409 45.93 -63.72 16.49
N ASN A 410 46.59 -62.58 16.67
CA ASN A 410 46.77 -61.59 15.61
C ASN A 410 47.56 -62.13 14.41
N SER A 411 48.34 -63.20 14.61
CA SER A 411 49.10 -63.90 13.56
C SER A 411 48.26 -64.90 12.74
N ARG A 412 47.05 -65.26 13.17
CA ARG A 412 46.19 -66.20 12.43
C ARG A 412 45.69 -65.56 11.14
N THR A 413 45.88 -66.26 10.03
CA THR A 413 45.38 -65.86 8.70
C THR A 413 44.29 -66.80 8.16
N ALA A 414 44.28 -68.06 8.60
CA ALA A 414 43.25 -69.03 8.24
C ALA A 414 41.98 -68.85 9.08
N ASN A 415 40.80 -69.02 8.46
CA ASN A 415 39.52 -68.97 9.16
C ASN A 415 39.49 -69.95 10.34
N GLY A 416 38.94 -69.51 11.47
CA GLY A 416 38.86 -70.28 12.71
C GLY A 416 39.30 -69.48 13.93
N THR A 417 39.44 -70.17 15.05
CA THR A 417 39.83 -69.61 16.35
C THR A 417 40.98 -70.42 16.94
N ASP A 418 41.77 -69.82 17.82
CA ASP A 418 42.95 -70.42 18.45
C ASP A 418 42.67 -70.94 19.87
N GLY A 419 41.54 -70.57 20.45
CA GLY A 419 41.03 -71.13 21.70
C GLY A 419 39.53 -70.91 21.81
N GLN A 420 38.81 -71.89 22.36
CA GLN A 420 37.35 -71.86 22.50
C GLN A 420 36.95 -72.44 23.85
N ALA A 421 36.06 -71.73 24.56
CA ALA A 421 35.39 -72.22 25.76
C ALA A 421 33.94 -71.73 25.74
N TYR A 422 32.99 -72.64 25.52
CA TYR A 422 31.61 -72.25 25.20
C TYR A 422 30.57 -73.25 25.74
N MET A 423 29.35 -72.76 25.86
CA MET A 423 28.16 -73.58 26.07
C MET A 423 27.57 -74.00 24.72
N ASP A 424 27.27 -75.28 24.53
CA ASP A 424 26.55 -75.76 23.34
C ASP A 424 25.02 -75.60 23.50
N ASN A 425 24.28 -75.94 22.44
CA ASN A 425 22.81 -75.89 22.43
C ASN A 425 22.12 -76.92 23.36
N ASN A 426 22.87 -77.83 23.97
CA ASN A 426 22.38 -78.79 24.97
C ASN A 426 22.73 -78.38 26.41
N GLY A 427 23.47 -77.28 26.60
CA GLY A 427 23.89 -76.78 27.91
C GLY A 427 25.20 -77.37 28.42
N ASN A 428 25.95 -78.12 27.61
CA ASN A 428 27.28 -78.61 28.00
C ASN A 428 28.30 -77.47 27.94
N TRP A 429 29.27 -77.46 28.86
CA TRP A 429 30.44 -76.56 28.76
C TRP A 429 31.61 -77.30 28.11
N LEU A 430 32.05 -76.82 26.95
CA LEU A 430 33.14 -77.41 26.17
C LEU A 430 34.34 -76.48 26.12
N CYS A 431 35.54 -77.06 26.08
CA CYS A 431 36.78 -76.36 25.79
C CYS A 431 37.54 -77.11 24.70
N GLY A 432 38.09 -76.38 23.73
CA GLY A 432 38.95 -76.96 22.68
C GLY A 432 40.31 -77.46 23.20
N ALA A 433 40.63 -77.17 24.46
CA ALA A 433 41.86 -77.55 25.15
C ALA A 433 41.55 -78.17 26.53
N GLN A 434 42.51 -78.14 27.45
CA GLN A 434 42.34 -78.68 28.80
C GLN A 434 41.41 -77.82 29.65
N VAL A 435 40.59 -78.47 30.48
CA VAL A 435 39.88 -77.83 31.61
C VAL A 435 40.63 -78.16 32.89
N ILE A 436 41.23 -77.15 33.52
CA ILE A 436 42.11 -77.31 34.68
C ILE A 436 41.42 -76.69 35.90
N PRO A 437 40.68 -77.47 36.71
CA PRO A 437 40.10 -76.96 37.94
C PRO A 437 41.18 -76.70 39.01
N GLY A 438 40.98 -75.70 39.84
CA GLY A 438 41.82 -75.48 41.02
C GLY A 438 41.64 -76.54 42.12
N ASN A 439 40.57 -77.36 42.03
CA ASN A 439 40.25 -78.44 42.97
C ASN A 439 39.70 -79.65 42.21
N TYR A 440 40.32 -80.81 42.38
CA TYR A 440 39.96 -82.07 41.71
C TYR A 440 39.13 -83.02 42.59
N GLY A 441 38.70 -82.63 43.80
CA GLY A 441 38.07 -83.55 44.78
C GLY A 441 36.84 -84.32 44.25
N ASN A 442 36.02 -83.69 43.41
CA ASN A 442 34.86 -84.33 42.78
C ASN A 442 35.25 -85.36 41.70
N PHE A 443 36.45 -85.27 41.12
CA PHE A 443 37.01 -86.26 40.19
C PHE A 443 37.80 -87.34 40.95
N ASP A 444 38.65 -86.92 41.87
CA ASP A 444 39.53 -87.76 42.67
C ASP A 444 38.80 -88.79 43.53
N SER A 445 37.54 -88.51 43.87
CA SER A 445 36.64 -89.41 44.58
C SER A 445 36.06 -90.54 43.71
N ARG A 446 36.23 -90.48 42.38
CA ARG A 446 35.59 -91.41 41.44
C ARG A 446 36.54 -92.50 40.93
N TYR A 447 37.84 -92.26 40.98
CA TYR A 447 38.84 -93.11 40.33
C TYR A 447 39.85 -93.68 41.32
N VAL A 448 40.35 -94.89 41.05
CA VAL A 448 41.51 -95.44 41.74
C VAL A 448 42.74 -94.68 41.26
N LYS A 449 43.47 -94.08 42.19
CA LYS A 449 44.68 -93.31 41.91
C LYS A 449 45.94 -94.18 41.90
N ASP A 450 45.95 -95.26 42.70
CA ASP A 450 47.09 -96.17 42.82
C ASP A 450 46.66 -97.55 43.37
N VAL A 451 47.45 -98.60 43.15
CA VAL A 451 47.25 -99.96 43.65
C VAL A 451 48.59 -100.54 44.13
N ARG A 452 48.61 -101.15 45.31
CA ARG A 452 49.84 -101.75 45.89
C ARG A 452 49.58 -103.03 46.67
N LEU A 453 50.65 -103.73 47.03
CA LEU A 453 50.62 -104.74 48.09
C LEU A 453 50.93 -104.09 49.45
N GLY A 454 50.05 -104.30 50.43
CA GLY A 454 50.23 -103.83 51.80
C GLY A 454 51.27 -104.65 52.58
N SER A 455 51.31 -104.43 53.90
CA SER A 455 52.27 -105.08 54.80
C SER A 455 52.14 -106.60 54.78
N GLN A 456 53.29 -107.29 54.77
CA GLN A 456 53.34 -108.75 54.81
C GLN A 456 52.86 -109.28 56.16
N GLN A 457 51.99 -110.27 56.12
CA GLN A 457 51.50 -111.03 57.25
C GLN A 457 52.04 -112.46 57.16
N TYR A 458 52.07 -113.15 58.29
CA TYR A 458 52.53 -114.52 58.39
C TYR A 458 51.48 -115.37 59.11
N TYR A 459 51.14 -116.52 58.54
CA TYR A 459 50.32 -117.54 59.20
C TYR A 459 51.20 -118.75 59.47
N GLY A 460 51.57 -118.93 60.73
CA GLY A 460 52.40 -120.04 61.19
C GLY A 460 51.56 -121.26 61.55
N VAL A 461 52.11 -122.45 61.31
CA VAL A 461 51.49 -123.74 61.62
C VAL A 461 52.53 -124.70 62.20
N ASN A 462 52.07 -125.64 63.02
CA ASN A 462 52.93 -126.72 63.52
C ASN A 462 52.93 -127.89 62.52
N ASN A 463 54.10 -128.47 62.28
CA ASN A 463 54.36 -129.54 61.31
C ASN A 463 53.84 -130.94 61.71
N TRP A 464 53.00 -131.03 62.74
CA TRP A 464 52.46 -132.28 63.28
C TRP A 464 50.95 -132.46 62.98
N GLN A 465 50.34 -131.53 62.24
CA GLN A 465 48.93 -131.55 61.88
C GLN A 465 48.74 -131.14 60.41
N THR A 466 47.82 -131.81 59.70
CA THR A 466 47.39 -131.35 58.38
C THR A 466 46.70 -129.99 58.52
N TRP A 467 47.09 -129.03 57.67
CA TRP A 467 46.55 -127.68 57.70
C TRP A 467 46.12 -127.23 56.30
N ASN A 468 45.08 -126.39 56.25
CA ASN A 468 44.59 -125.76 55.04
C ASN A 468 44.52 -124.25 55.29
N PHE A 469 45.15 -123.45 54.42
CA PHE A 469 45.12 -122.00 54.52
C PHE A 469 44.60 -121.39 53.23
N GLN A 470 43.57 -120.56 53.37
CA GLN A 470 43.07 -119.69 52.32
C GLN A 470 43.38 -118.25 52.71
N CYS A 471 43.90 -117.47 51.76
CA CYS A 471 44.15 -116.05 52.01
C CYS A 471 42.84 -115.36 52.42
N PRO A 472 42.84 -114.51 53.46
CA PRO A 472 41.68 -113.67 53.77
C PRO A 472 41.28 -112.80 52.57
N SER A 473 40.04 -112.33 52.54
CA SER A 473 39.52 -111.48 51.45
C SER A 473 40.50 -110.33 51.13
N GLY A 474 40.80 -110.15 49.85
CA GLY A 474 41.74 -109.14 49.37
C GLY A 474 43.21 -109.50 49.48
N HIS A 475 43.59 -110.67 50.00
CA HIS A 475 44.99 -111.05 50.20
C HIS A 475 45.48 -112.04 49.14
N VAL A 476 46.77 -111.96 48.85
CA VAL A 476 47.48 -112.89 47.96
C VAL A 476 48.69 -113.49 48.68
N LEU A 477 49.06 -114.71 48.31
CA LEU A 477 50.31 -115.32 48.78
C LEU A 477 51.49 -114.51 48.28
N SER A 478 52.44 -114.27 49.18
CA SER A 478 53.65 -113.47 48.94
C SER A 478 54.94 -114.21 49.29
N GLY A 479 54.83 -115.40 49.86
CA GLY A 479 55.96 -116.28 50.17
C GLY A 479 55.52 -117.51 50.96
N ILE A 480 56.41 -118.49 51.08
CA ILE A 480 56.21 -119.72 51.86
C ILE A 480 57.43 -119.87 52.79
N ASN A 481 57.19 -120.23 54.05
CA ASN A 481 58.27 -120.52 55.00
C ASN A 481 58.51 -122.02 55.06
N VAL A 482 59.69 -122.45 54.61
CA VAL A 482 60.11 -123.86 54.60
C VAL A 482 61.13 -124.06 55.74
N GLN A 483 60.90 -125.04 56.62
CA GLN A 483 61.78 -125.35 57.75
C GLN A 483 62.31 -126.79 57.66
N ASP A 484 63.53 -127.00 58.16
CA ASP A 484 64.13 -128.32 58.26
C ASP A 484 63.77 -128.96 59.60
N THR A 485 63.09 -130.12 59.57
CA THR A 485 62.54 -130.82 60.74
C THR A 485 63.41 -131.99 61.20
N GLY A 486 64.61 -132.16 60.62
CA GLY A 486 65.62 -133.12 61.10
C GLY A 486 65.21 -134.59 61.02
N SER A 487 64.12 -134.91 60.32
CA SER A 487 63.60 -136.26 60.08
C SER A 487 62.99 -136.31 58.68
N ASN A 488 63.04 -137.45 57.98
CA ASN A 488 62.49 -137.66 56.62
C ASN A 488 60.94 -137.51 56.54
N SER A 489 60.39 -136.38 56.95
CA SER A 489 58.98 -136.00 56.76
C SER A 489 58.82 -135.27 55.43
N ALA A 490 57.71 -135.52 54.73
CA ALA A 490 57.37 -134.80 53.49
C ALA A 490 56.67 -133.45 53.75
N ASP A 491 56.39 -133.09 55.00
CA ASP A 491 55.67 -131.88 55.41
C ASP A 491 56.60 -130.86 56.11
N ASN A 492 57.29 -130.03 55.31
CA ASN A 492 58.36 -129.12 55.77
C ASN A 492 57.94 -127.64 55.76
N ILE A 493 56.65 -127.34 55.67
CA ILE A 493 56.15 -125.96 55.56
C ILE A 493 55.73 -125.44 56.94
N ALA A 494 56.46 -124.43 57.44
CA ALA A 494 56.24 -123.81 58.75
C ALA A 494 55.11 -122.76 58.74
N GLY A 495 54.71 -122.31 57.54
CA GLY A 495 53.68 -121.30 57.36
C GLY A 495 53.78 -120.59 56.01
N VAL A 496 52.89 -119.63 55.79
CA VAL A 496 52.85 -118.82 54.57
C VAL A 496 52.84 -117.33 54.86
N TYR A 497 53.46 -116.57 53.96
CA TYR A 497 53.40 -115.12 53.95
C TYR A 497 52.33 -114.65 52.97
N TYR A 498 51.50 -113.72 53.37
CA TYR A 498 50.43 -113.16 52.53
C TYR A 498 50.33 -111.65 52.72
N ARG A 499 49.85 -110.94 51.70
CA ARG A 499 49.73 -109.47 51.70
C ARG A 499 48.36 -109.04 51.19
N PRO A 500 47.72 -108.00 51.77
CA PRO A 500 46.52 -107.44 51.17
C PRO A 500 46.88 -106.68 49.89
N VAL A 501 46.12 -106.86 48.83
CA VAL A 501 46.06 -105.92 47.72
C VAL A 501 45.29 -104.70 48.21
N GLN A 502 45.86 -103.51 48.06
CA GLN A 502 45.26 -102.25 48.48
C GLN A 502 45.07 -101.33 47.27
N LYS A 503 44.00 -100.53 47.27
CA LYS A 503 43.73 -99.47 46.28
C LYS A 503 43.64 -98.10 46.97
N TYR A 504 44.20 -97.07 46.34
CA TYR A 504 44.18 -95.69 46.82
C TYR A 504 43.06 -94.92 46.13
N ILE A 505 42.07 -94.47 46.90
CA ILE A 505 40.94 -93.68 46.41
C ILE A 505 40.80 -92.49 47.34
N ASN A 506 40.69 -91.29 46.78
CA ASN A 506 40.41 -90.05 47.52
C ASN A 506 41.25 -89.84 48.78
N GLY A 507 42.57 -89.99 48.70
CA GLY A 507 43.43 -89.74 49.87
C GLY A 507 43.61 -90.93 50.81
N THR A 508 42.87 -92.03 50.63
CA THR A 508 42.80 -93.15 51.58
C THR A 508 43.14 -94.50 50.90
N TRP A 509 43.90 -95.34 51.59
CA TRP A 509 44.18 -96.72 51.17
C TRP A 509 43.12 -97.68 51.70
N TYR A 510 42.50 -98.45 50.81
CA TYR A 510 41.50 -99.48 51.14
C TYR A 510 42.03 -100.86 50.77
N ASN A 511 41.78 -101.87 51.60
CA ASN A 511 41.98 -103.26 51.21
C ASN A 511 40.94 -103.65 50.14
N VAL A 512 41.38 -104.36 49.10
CA VAL A 512 40.49 -104.91 48.07
C VAL A 512 39.65 -106.04 48.68
N ALA A 513 38.49 -106.34 48.11
CA ALA A 513 37.69 -107.51 48.47
C ALA A 513 37.88 -108.62 47.44
N SER A 514 37.99 -109.87 47.90
CA SER A 514 37.82 -111.08 47.08
C SER A 514 36.35 -111.46 47.06
N VAL A 515 35.84 -111.83 45.88
CA VAL A 515 34.44 -112.26 45.63
C VAL A 515 34.38 -113.77 45.53
#